data_AF-A0AAD5S7B7-F1
#
_entry.id   AF-A0AAD5S7B7-F1
#
_cell.length_a   1.000
_cell.length_b   1.000
_cell.length_c   1.000
_cell.angle_alpha   90.00
_cell.angle_beta   90.00
_cell.angle_gamma   90.00
#
_symmetry.space_group_name_H-M   'P 1'
#
loop_
_entity.id
_entity.type
_entity.pdbx_description
1 polymer ?
#
loop_
_entity_poly.entity_id
_entity_poly.type
_entity_poly.pdbx_seq_one_letter_code
_entity_poly.pdbx_strand_id
1 'polypeptide(L)'
;MKRNPRKVKWTKAFRHAAGKEMTIDATLEFEKRRNVPVRYDRDLMQTTLKAMKRVQEIKARRERVFYKKRLIGKKEQERAENVKQIQKNIELVEGPTQKRILLEQKIGQKDERTDMELA
;
A
#
# COMPACT_ATOMS: atom_id res chain seq x y z
N MET A 1 20.08 -8.98 24.39
CA MET A 1 20.02 -7.73 23.58
C MET A 1 18.69 -7.00 23.86
N LYS A 2 18.73 -5.78 24.41
CA LYS A 2 17.52 -4.96 24.68
C LYS A 2 17.21 -4.06 23.48
N ARG A 3 16.55 -4.58 22.44
CA ARG A 3 16.20 -3.81 21.23
C ARG A 3 14.85 -3.10 21.40
N ASN A 4 14.76 -1.86 20.94
CA ASN A 4 13.52 -1.10 20.95
C ASN A 4 12.56 -1.59 19.84
N PRO A 5 11.36 -2.11 20.16
CA PRO A 5 10.44 -2.64 19.16
C PRO A 5 9.99 -1.58 18.14
N ARG A 6 9.90 -0.30 18.53
CA ARG A 6 9.57 0.80 17.61
C ARG A 6 10.68 1.12 16.58
N LYS A 7 11.86 0.50 16.69
CA LYS A 7 12.95 0.62 15.71
C LYS A 7 13.14 -0.68 14.91
N VAL A 8 12.48 -1.77 15.30
CA VAL A 8 12.57 -3.07 14.63
C VAL A 8 11.49 -3.16 13.56
N LYS A 9 11.91 -3.10 12.28
CA LYS A 9 11.03 -2.88 11.11
C LYS A 9 9.91 -3.90 10.91
N TRP A 10 10.08 -5.14 11.36
CA TRP A 10 9.11 -6.22 11.17
C TRP A 10 7.99 -6.23 12.23
N THR A 11 8.16 -5.50 13.33
CA THR A 11 7.19 -5.51 14.43
C THR A 11 5.95 -4.67 14.13
N LYS A 12 4.81 -5.03 14.73
CA LYS A 12 3.58 -4.25 14.68
C LYS A 12 3.75 -2.85 15.28
N ALA A 13 4.52 -2.73 16.35
CA ALA A 13 4.82 -1.46 17.01
C ALA A 13 5.52 -0.46 16.07
N PHE A 14 6.53 -0.90 15.31
CA PHE A 14 7.14 -0.08 14.28
C PHE A 14 6.14 0.29 13.18
N ARG A 15 5.36 -0.69 12.69
CA ARG A 15 4.40 -0.46 11.60
C ARG A 15 3.32 0.55 11.99
N HIS A 16 2.81 0.47 13.21
CA HIS A 16 1.85 1.43 13.76
C HIS A 16 2.47 2.84 13.86
N ALA A 17 3.65 2.96 14.47
CA ALA A 17 4.31 4.26 14.65
C ALA A 17 4.75 4.91 13.32
N ALA A 18 5.15 4.11 12.33
CA ALA A 18 5.60 4.57 11.03
C ALA A 18 4.45 4.73 10.00
N GLY A 19 3.19 4.64 10.42
CA GLY A 19 2.03 4.82 9.53
C GLY A 19 1.89 3.74 8.45
N LYS A 20 2.40 2.52 8.71
CA LYS A 20 2.32 1.40 7.76
C LYS A 20 1.02 0.59 7.87
N GLU A 21 0.16 0.96 8.80
CA GLU A 21 -1.13 0.31 9.04
C GLU A 21 -2.16 1.36 9.45
N MET A 22 -3.43 1.00 9.39
CA MET A 22 -4.52 1.86 9.82
C MET A 22 -4.54 1.92 11.36
N THR A 23 -4.32 3.11 11.93
CA THR A 23 -4.17 3.30 13.38
C THR A 23 -5.38 3.98 14.02
N ILE A 24 -6.03 4.91 13.33
CA ILE A 24 -7.17 5.69 13.83
C ILE A 24 -8.41 5.24 13.06
N ASP A 25 -9.15 4.27 13.59
CA ASP A 25 -10.40 3.78 13.00
C ASP A 25 -11.38 3.31 14.06
N ALA A 26 -12.66 3.59 13.85
CA ALA A 26 -13.72 3.23 14.79
C ALA A 26 -13.88 1.71 14.98
N THR A 27 -13.41 0.87 14.05
CA THR A 27 -13.45 -0.59 14.24
C THR A 27 -12.52 -1.07 15.35
N LEU A 28 -11.47 -0.31 15.70
CA LEU A 28 -10.51 -0.67 16.74
C LEU A 28 -11.06 -0.44 18.15
N GLU A 29 -12.02 0.47 18.32
CA GLU A 29 -12.69 0.77 19.60
C GLU A 29 -13.45 -0.43 20.18
N PHE A 30 -13.85 -1.39 19.35
CA PHE A 30 -14.57 -2.58 19.79
C PHE A 30 -13.68 -3.57 20.57
N GLU A 31 -12.35 -3.51 20.39
CA GLU A 31 -11.37 -4.41 21.03
C GLU A 31 -10.98 -3.94 22.45
N LYS A 32 -11.58 -2.86 22.97
CA LYS A 32 -11.19 -2.31 24.27
C LYS A 32 -11.48 -3.27 25.42
N ARG A 33 -10.51 -3.36 26.34
CA ARG A 33 -10.65 -4.11 27.59
C ARG A 33 -11.81 -3.54 28.42
N ARG A 34 -12.72 -4.41 28.84
CA ARG A 34 -13.81 -4.08 29.76
C ARG A 34 -13.39 -4.47 31.16
N ASN A 35 -13.38 -3.51 32.08
CA ASN A 35 -12.95 -3.73 33.47
C ASN A 35 -14.12 -4.14 34.38
N VAL A 36 -15.36 -4.04 33.90
CA VAL A 36 -16.57 -4.43 34.63
C VAL A 36 -17.24 -5.57 33.86
N PRO A 37 -17.48 -6.73 34.50
CA PRO A 37 -18.20 -7.83 33.88
C PRO A 37 -19.70 -7.52 33.82
N VAL A 38 -20.37 -8.08 32.82
CA VAL A 38 -21.83 -8.04 32.67
C VAL A 38 -22.36 -9.45 32.93
N ARG A 39 -23.55 -9.57 33.53
CA ARG A 39 -24.20 -10.88 33.67
C ARG A 39 -24.45 -11.49 32.30
N TYR A 40 -24.42 -12.81 32.22
CA TYR A 40 -24.71 -13.51 30.99
C TYR A 40 -26.15 -13.25 30.54
N ASP A 41 -26.28 -12.84 29.29
CA ASP A 41 -27.54 -12.73 28.56
C ASP A 41 -27.34 -13.38 27.19
N ARG A 42 -28.22 -14.32 26.86
CA ARG A 42 -28.14 -15.11 25.63
C ARG A 42 -28.33 -14.24 24.39
N ASP A 43 -29.22 -13.26 24.44
CA ASP A 43 -29.52 -12.40 23.29
C ASP A 43 -28.39 -11.39 23.06
N LEU A 44 -27.81 -10.88 24.15
CA LEU A 44 -26.59 -10.06 24.10
C LEU A 44 -25.42 -10.83 23.47
N MET A 45 -25.21 -12.09 23.85
CA MET A 45 -24.13 -12.90 23.29
C MET A 45 -24.34 -13.18 21.80
N GLN A 46 -25.57 -13.51 21.37
CA GLN A 46 -25.87 -13.73 19.95
C GLN A 46 -25.66 -12.48 19.10
N THR A 47 -26.12 -11.32 19.57
CA THR A 47 -25.94 -10.05 18.86
C THR A 47 -24.46 -9.67 18.78
N THR A 48 -23.69 -9.89 19.85
CA THR A 48 -22.25 -9.64 19.89
C THR A 48 -21.50 -10.52 18.89
N LEU A 49 -21.82 -11.82 18.79
CA LEU A 49 -21.20 -12.73 17.83
C LEU A 49 -21.44 -12.29 16.37
N LYS A 50 -22.66 -11.85 16.05
CA LYS A 50 -23.00 -11.31 14.72
C LYS A 50 -22.25 -10.00 14.45
N ALA A 51 -22.23 -9.09 15.43
CA ALA A 51 -21.54 -7.81 15.31
C ALA A 51 -20.02 -7.98 15.12
N MET A 52 -19.37 -8.90 15.84
CA MET A 52 -17.93 -9.16 15.70
C MET A 52 -17.54 -9.55 14.27
N LYS A 53 -18.30 -10.47 13.64
CA LYS A 53 -18.06 -10.85 12.24
C LYS A 53 -18.16 -9.65 11.31
N ARG A 54 -19.21 -8.84 11.48
CA ARG A 54 -19.44 -7.66 10.65
C ARG A 54 -18.35 -6.61 10.82
N VAL A 55 -17.90 -6.36 12.05
CA VAL A 55 -16.82 -5.42 12.34
C VAL A 55 -15.51 -5.88 11.71
N GLN A 56 -15.21 -7.18 11.75
CA GLN A 56 -14.01 -7.74 11.13
C GLN A 56 -14.00 -7.57 9.60
N GLU A 57 -15.13 -7.79 8.93
CA GLU A 57 -15.26 -7.54 7.49
C GLU A 57 -15.00 -6.08 7.12
N ILE A 58 -15.58 -5.15 7.89
CA ILE A 58 -15.41 -3.72 7.68
C ILE A 58 -13.95 -3.32 7.90
N LYS A 59 -13.31 -3.82 8.96
CA LYS A 59 -11.90 -3.59 9.27
C LYS A 59 -11.01 -4.06 8.12
N ALA A 60 -11.17 -5.30 7.65
CA ALA A 60 -10.40 -5.85 6.53
C ALA A 60 -10.57 -5.04 5.24
N ARG A 61 -11.81 -4.58 4.95
CA ARG A 61 -12.08 -3.72 3.79
C ARG A 61 -11.36 -2.37 3.90
N ARG A 62 -11.39 -1.73 5.07
CA ARG A 62 -10.73 -0.43 5.30
C ARG A 62 -9.21 -0.56 5.28
N GLU A 63 -8.64 -1.60 5.88
CA GLU A 63 -7.21 -1.91 5.81
C GLU A 63 -6.73 -2.09 4.36
N ARG A 64 -7.52 -2.78 3.53
CA ARG A 64 -7.23 -2.92 2.09
C ARG A 64 -7.20 -1.58 1.37
N VAL A 65 -8.17 -0.70 1.67
CA VAL A 65 -8.21 0.66 1.08
C VAL A 65 -7.00 1.48 1.54
N PHE A 66 -6.63 1.42 2.83
CA PHE A 66 -5.45 2.08 3.35
C PHE A 66 -4.17 1.62 2.65
N TYR A 67 -4.02 0.30 2.47
CA TYR A 67 -2.90 -0.28 1.74
C TYR A 67 -2.83 0.22 0.29
N LYS A 68 -3.97 0.21 -0.42
CA LYS A 68 -4.05 0.73 -1.79
C LYS A 68 -3.62 2.19 -1.84
N LYS A 69 -4.19 3.06 -1.00
CA LYS A 69 -3.85 4.49 -0.91
C LYS A 69 -2.35 4.71 -0.71
N ARG A 70 -1.72 3.92 0.16
CA ARG A 70 -0.27 3.99 0.41
C ARG A 70 0.58 3.62 -0.80
N LEU A 71 0.08 2.81 -1.73
CA LEU A 71 0.83 2.30 -2.88
C LEU A 71 0.53 2.99 -4.21
N ILE A 72 -0.41 3.94 -4.27
CA ILE A 72 -0.87 4.57 -5.52
C ILE A 72 0.30 5.08 -6.38
N GLY A 73 1.27 5.76 -5.78
CA GLY A 73 2.41 6.35 -6.51
C GLY A 73 3.55 5.39 -6.86
N LYS A 74 3.57 4.16 -6.31
CA LYS A 74 4.70 3.25 -6.51
C LYS A 74 4.83 2.82 -7.98
N LYS A 75 3.70 2.60 -8.66
CA LYS A 75 3.68 2.14 -10.05
C LYS A 75 4.27 3.17 -11.02
N GLU A 76 4.02 4.46 -10.76
CA GLU A 76 4.58 5.54 -11.56
C GLU A 76 6.08 5.70 -11.34
N GLN A 77 6.53 5.63 -10.08
CA GLN A 77 7.95 5.62 -9.74
C GLN A 77 8.69 4.44 -10.40
N GLU A 78 8.10 3.26 -10.33
CA GLU A 78 8.63 2.05 -10.98
C GLU A 78 8.70 2.21 -12.49
N ARG A 79 7.67 2.80 -13.13
CA ARG A 79 7.72 3.11 -14.57
C ARG A 79 8.87 4.07 -14.90
N ALA A 80 9.03 5.15 -14.14
CA ALA A 80 10.10 6.12 -14.36
C ALA A 80 11.50 5.50 -14.18
N GLU A 81 11.65 4.64 -13.16
CA GLU A 81 12.88 3.91 -12.88
C GLU A 81 13.19 2.89 -13.98
N ASN A 82 12.18 2.16 -14.46
CA ASN A 82 12.31 1.22 -15.58
C ASN A 82 12.73 1.93 -16.87
N VAL A 83 12.14 3.08 -17.19
CA VAL A 83 12.56 3.89 -18.35
C VAL A 83 14.02 4.32 -18.20
N LYS A 84 14.42 4.79 -17.01
CA LYS A 84 15.81 5.17 -16.73
C LYS A 84 16.77 3.98 -16.85
N GLN A 85 16.34 2.80 -16.42
CA GLN A 85 17.12 1.57 -16.52
C GLN A 85 17.32 1.12 -17.97
N ILE A 86 16.26 1.16 -18.80
CA ILE A 86 16.33 0.86 -20.23
C ILE A 86 17.28 1.85 -20.94
N GLN A 87 17.19 3.15 -20.60
CA GLN A 87 18.04 4.17 -21.20
C GLN A 87 19.53 3.95 -20.91
N LYS A 88 19.89 3.48 -19.71
CA LYS A 88 21.27 3.24 -19.30
C LYS A 88 21.83 1.93 -19.85
N ASN A 89 21.00 0.91 -19.93
CA ASN A 89 21.42 -0.46 -20.19
C ASN A 89 20.95 -0.98 -21.56
N ILE A 90 20.73 -0.08 -22.53
CA ILE A 90 20.19 -0.44 -23.85
C ILE A 90 21.08 -1.45 -24.61
N GLU A 91 22.36 -1.50 -24.26
CA GLU A 91 23.35 -2.40 -24.85
C GLU A 91 23.09 -3.88 -24.51
N LEU A 92 22.54 -4.15 -23.31
CA LEU A 92 22.21 -5.50 -22.83
C LEU A 92 20.99 -6.14 -23.52
N VAL A 93 20.25 -5.36 -24.31
CA VAL A 93 19.11 -5.89 -25.08
C VAL A 93 19.64 -6.67 -26.27
N GLU A 94 19.31 -7.96 -26.37
CA GLU A 94 19.71 -8.79 -27.51
C GLU A 94 18.82 -8.49 -28.73
N GLY A 95 19.46 -8.33 -29.89
CA GLY A 95 18.78 -8.12 -31.19
C GLY A 95 18.80 -6.66 -31.68
N PRO A 96 19.31 -6.40 -32.91
CA PRO A 96 19.37 -5.05 -33.49
C PRO A 96 17.98 -4.44 -33.77
N THR A 97 16.99 -5.28 -34.04
CA THR A 97 15.59 -4.90 -34.30
C THR A 97 14.92 -4.34 -33.05
N GLN A 98 15.06 -5.03 -31.91
CA GLN A 98 14.57 -4.55 -30.62
C GLN A 98 15.23 -3.24 -30.20
N LYS A 99 16.55 -3.10 -30.42
CA LYS A 99 17.27 -1.83 -30.16
C LYS A 99 16.71 -0.66 -30.98
N ARG A 100 16.42 -0.88 -32.28
CA ARG A 100 15.80 0.15 -33.14
C ARG A 100 14.41 0.56 -32.70
N ILE A 101 13.53 -0.41 -32.41
CA ILE A 101 12.16 -0.13 -31.95
C ILE A 101 12.17 0.68 -30.63
N LEU A 102 13.07 0.33 -29.70
CA LEU A 102 13.22 1.05 -28.43
C LEU A 102 13.79 2.48 -28.61
N LEU A 103 14.66 2.68 -29.60
CA LEU A 103 15.18 4.01 -29.97
C LEU A 103 14.11 4.89 -30.60
N GLU A 104 13.28 4.34 -31.50
CA GLU A 104 12.17 5.05 -32.15
C GLU A 104 11.09 5.46 -31.14
N GLN A 105 10.71 4.57 -30.21
CA GLN A 105 9.78 4.90 -29.12
C GLN A 105 10.30 6.02 -28.20
N LYS A 106 11.62 6.16 -28.08
CA LYS A 106 12.29 7.20 -27.29
C LYS A 106 12.31 8.56 -28.00
N ILE A 107 12.27 8.57 -29.35
CA ILE A 107 12.14 9.78 -30.17
C ILE A 107 10.68 10.27 -30.12
N GLY A 108 9.70 9.38 -30.36
CA GLY A 108 8.28 9.75 -30.36
C GLY A 108 7.72 10.29 -29.02
N GLN A 109 8.17 9.77 -27.87
CA GLN A 109 7.76 10.32 -26.56
C GLN A 109 8.39 11.67 -26.20
N LYS A 110 9.47 12.05 -26.90
CA LYS A 110 10.16 13.33 -26.68
C LYS A 110 9.41 14.46 -27.39
N ASP A 111 8.98 14.20 -28.62
CA ASP A 111 8.29 15.17 -29.47
C ASP A 111 6.89 15.52 -28.91
N GLU A 112 6.11 14.54 -28.45
CA GLU A 112 4.79 14.77 -27.83
C GLU A 112 4.83 15.59 -26.52
N ARG A 113 5.95 15.57 -25.80
CA ARG A 113 6.12 16.37 -24.56
C ARG A 113 6.44 17.83 -24.86
N THR A 114 7.23 18.10 -25.90
CA THR A 114 7.54 19.47 -26.35
C THR A 114 6.31 20.19 -26.91
N ASP A 115 5.41 19.47 -27.57
CA ASP A 115 4.21 20.06 -28.17
C ASP A 115 3.13 20.45 -27.14
N MET A 116 3.10 19.79 -25.98
CA MET A 116 2.19 20.15 -24.88
C MET A 116 2.70 21.29 -23.97
N GLU A 117 4.00 21.59 -23.97
CA GLU A 117 4.56 22.72 -23.19
C GLU A 117 4.49 24.06 -23.95
N LEU A 118 4.15 24.04 -25.26
CA LEU A 118 4.10 25.20 -26.16
C LEU A 118 2.66 25.65 -26.51
N ALA A 119 1.63 25.02 -25.93
CA ALA A 119 0.21 25.36 -26.09
C ALA A 119 -0.42 25.77 -24.76
#